data_AF-A0A920KP75-F1
#
_entry.id   AF-A0A920KP75-F1
#
_cell.length_a   1.000
_cell.length_b   1.000
_cell.length_c   1.000
_cell.angle_alpha   90.00
_cell.angle_beta   90.00
_cell.angle_gamma   90.00
#
_symmetry.space_group_name_H-M   'P 1'
#
loop_
_entity.id
_entity.type
_entity.pdbx_description
1 polymer ?
#
loop_
_entity_poly.entity_id
_entity_poly.type
_entity_poly.pdbx_seq_one_letter_code
_entity_poly.pdbx_strand_id
1 'polypeptide(L)'
;MRTAELFRTIAIRGAAVAALASAPAVLAGDPPPQYAASCGACHAVGVAGAPATGNAEAWAPRMEKGMEALVASVRNGLNAMPLAACATVAAMKTMLR
;
A
#
# COMPACT_ATOMS: atom_id res chain seq x y z
N MET A 1 -65.06 -1.65 0.52
CA MET A 1 -63.83 -2.49 0.59
C MET A 1 -62.66 -1.84 -0.15
N ARG A 2 -62.48 -0.52 -0.08
CA ARG A 2 -61.51 0.26 -0.90
C ARG A 2 -60.44 0.95 -0.05
N THR A 3 -60.26 0.49 1.19
CA THR A 3 -59.38 1.09 2.21
C THR A 3 -58.17 0.20 2.57
N ALA A 4 -58.03 -0.99 1.96
CA ALA A 4 -56.91 -1.90 2.21
C ALA A 4 -55.71 -1.72 1.25
N GLU A 5 -55.91 -1.05 0.11
CA GLU A 5 -54.87 -0.88 -0.93
C GLU A 5 -53.92 0.29 -0.65
N LEU A 6 -54.19 1.14 0.35
CA LEU A 6 -53.38 2.32 0.65
C LEU A 6 -52.31 2.10 1.73
N PHE A 7 -52.34 0.97 2.46
CA PHE A 7 -51.33 0.66 3.49
C PHE A 7 -50.16 -0.19 2.98
N ARG A 8 -50.24 -0.75 1.77
CA ARG A 8 -49.18 -1.61 1.23
C ARG A 8 -47.97 -0.83 0.68
N THR A 9 -48.08 0.50 0.57
CA THR A 9 -47.05 1.37 -0.03
C THR A 9 -46.11 2.00 1.02
N ILE A 10 -46.32 1.79 2.32
CA ILE A 10 -45.58 2.48 3.40
C ILE A 10 -44.39 1.67 3.95
N ALA A 11 -44.21 0.41 3.56
CA ALA A 11 -43.14 -0.45 4.10
C ALA A 11 -41.86 -0.56 3.25
N ILE A 12 -41.67 0.29 2.23
CA ILE A 12 -40.45 0.28 1.39
C ILE A 12 -39.68 1.61 1.49
N ARG A 13 -39.57 2.14 2.71
CA ARG A 13 -38.64 3.24 3.03
C ARG A 13 -38.02 2.99 4.38
N GLY A 14 -36.90 2.27 4.42
CA GLY A 14 -36.05 2.24 5.61
C GLY A 14 -35.33 0.93 5.83
N ALA A 15 -34.25 0.70 5.08
CA ALA A 15 -33.03 0.05 5.57
C ALA A 15 -32.03 -0.08 4.42
N ALA A 16 -31.54 1.04 3.90
CA ALA A 16 -30.21 1.07 3.30
C ALA A 16 -29.25 1.49 4.41
N VAL A 17 -28.95 0.55 5.32
CA VAL A 17 -27.76 0.69 6.15
C VAL A 17 -26.61 0.46 5.18
N ALA A 18 -26.04 1.56 4.70
CA ALA A 18 -24.76 1.53 4.01
C ALA A 18 -23.78 0.84 4.96
N ALA A 19 -23.39 -0.39 4.63
CA ALA A 19 -22.24 -1.01 5.22
C ALA A 19 -21.05 -0.10 4.90
N LEU A 20 -20.66 0.74 5.87
CA LEU A 20 -19.34 1.33 5.87
C LEU A 20 -18.38 0.14 5.91
N ALA A 21 -17.83 -0.19 4.74
CA ALA A 21 -16.65 -1.00 4.67
C ALA A 21 -15.58 -0.25 5.46
N SER A 22 -15.30 -0.72 6.67
CA SER A 22 -14.11 -0.34 7.43
C SER A 22 -12.91 -0.89 6.65
N ALA A 23 -12.46 -0.18 5.63
CA ALA A 23 -11.10 -0.36 5.14
C ALA A 23 -10.19 -0.08 6.35
N PRO A 24 -9.20 -0.93 6.65
CA PRO A 24 -8.26 -0.63 7.72
C PRO A 24 -7.62 0.71 7.38
N ALA A 25 -7.82 1.70 8.25
CA ALA A 25 -7.08 2.93 8.19
C ALA A 25 -5.61 2.55 8.42
N VAL A 26 -4.84 2.46 7.34
CA VAL A 26 -3.38 2.45 7.45
C VAL A 26 -3.05 3.79 8.08
N LEU A 27 -2.65 3.78 9.34
CA LEU A 27 -2.28 5.00 10.04
C LEU A 27 -1.20 5.70 9.21
N ALA A 28 -1.31 7.02 9.06
CA ALA A 28 -0.31 7.82 8.36
C ALA A 28 1.01 7.75 9.15
N GLY A 29 1.78 6.70 8.91
CA GLY A 29 2.94 6.33 9.72
C GLY A 29 3.31 4.86 9.54
N ASP A 30 2.32 3.98 9.35
CA ASP A 30 2.60 2.57 9.07
C ASP A 30 3.09 2.39 7.62
N PRO A 31 4.15 1.60 7.40
CA PRO A 31 4.56 1.25 6.05
C PRO A 31 3.40 0.56 5.33
N PRO A 32 3.15 0.84 4.03
CA PRO A 32 2.09 0.18 3.30
C PRO A 32 2.27 -1.34 3.39
N PRO A 33 1.18 -2.12 3.46
CA PRO A 33 1.27 -3.57 3.71
C PRO A 33 2.16 -4.30 2.68
N GLN A 34 2.27 -3.77 1.47
CA GLN A 34 3.16 -4.27 0.42
C GLN A 34 4.65 -4.13 0.78
N TYR A 35 5.05 -3.08 1.51
CA TYR A 35 6.42 -2.96 2.02
C TYR A 35 6.73 -4.12 2.97
N ALA A 36 5.88 -4.38 3.96
CA ALA A 36 6.13 -5.44 4.93
C ALA A 36 6.16 -6.82 4.25
N ALA A 37 5.23 -7.06 3.32
CA ALA A 37 5.10 -8.34 2.62
C ALA A 37 6.22 -8.63 1.61
N SER A 38 6.85 -7.60 1.02
CA SER A 38 7.76 -7.80 -0.12
C SER A 38 9.13 -7.14 0.02
N CYS A 39 9.28 -6.10 0.84
CA CYS A 39 10.51 -5.32 0.96
C CYS A 39 11.17 -5.47 2.33
N GLY A 40 10.37 -5.52 3.40
CA GLY A 40 10.82 -5.44 4.79
C GLY A 40 11.77 -6.55 5.21
N ALA A 41 11.59 -7.76 4.68
CA ALA A 41 12.45 -8.91 5.01
C ALA A 41 13.95 -8.64 4.76
N CYS A 42 14.29 -7.83 3.75
CA CYS A 42 15.67 -7.46 3.46
C CYS A 42 15.98 -6.01 3.86
N HIS A 43 15.05 -5.08 3.63
CA HIS A 43 15.32 -3.66 3.74
C HIS A 43 14.95 -3.04 5.09
N ALA A 44 14.31 -3.76 6.01
CA ALA A 44 14.03 -3.20 7.34
C ALA A 44 15.34 -2.88 8.10
N VAL A 45 16.34 -3.77 7.99
CA VAL A 45 17.63 -3.65 8.69
C VAL A 45 18.85 -3.82 7.78
N GLY A 46 18.64 -4.00 6.46
CA GLY A 46 19.73 -4.10 5.48
C GLY A 46 20.40 -5.48 5.40
N VAL A 47 19.59 -6.54 5.43
CA VAL A 47 20.06 -7.92 5.29
C VAL A 47 20.79 -8.11 3.96
N ALA A 48 21.88 -8.88 3.97
CA ALA A 48 22.71 -9.18 2.79
C ALA A 48 23.23 -7.93 2.04
N GLY A 49 23.41 -6.81 2.74
CA GLY A 49 23.88 -5.56 2.15
C GLY A 49 22.79 -4.75 1.43
N ALA A 50 21.52 -5.09 1.63
CA ALA A 50 20.41 -4.26 1.19
C ALA A 50 20.48 -2.87 1.88
N PRO A 51 20.12 -1.77 1.19
CA PRO A 51 20.00 -0.47 1.84
C PRO A 51 18.86 -0.52 2.86
N ALA A 52 19.17 -0.26 4.13
CA ALA A 52 18.19 -0.22 5.21
C ALA A 52 17.23 0.96 5.03
N THR A 53 15.97 0.77 5.42
CA THR A 53 14.95 1.81 5.39
C THR A 53 15.31 2.94 6.36
N GLY A 54 15.11 4.18 5.93
CA GLY A 54 15.49 5.37 6.69
C GLY A 54 16.98 5.69 6.71
N ASN A 55 17.84 4.83 6.15
CA ASN A 55 19.27 5.14 6.02
C ASN A 55 19.50 6.14 4.88
N ALA A 56 19.37 7.43 5.17
CA ALA A 56 19.51 8.51 4.20
C ALA A 56 20.85 8.46 3.43
N GLU A 57 21.94 8.10 4.10
CA GLU A 57 23.29 8.01 3.50
C GLU A 57 23.35 6.90 2.45
N ALA A 58 22.77 5.73 2.74
CA ALA A 58 22.67 4.64 1.78
C ALA A 58 21.73 4.98 0.62
N TRP A 59 20.68 5.75 0.86
CA TRP A 59 19.68 6.08 -0.17
C TRP A 59 20.05 7.29 -1.04
N ALA A 60 20.86 8.23 -0.54
CA ALA A 60 21.26 9.44 -1.28
C ALA A 60 21.79 9.17 -2.70
N PRO A 61 22.84 8.34 -2.92
CA PRO A 61 23.36 8.08 -4.26
C PRO A 61 22.39 7.27 -5.14
N ARG A 62 21.40 6.61 -4.54
CA ARG A 62 20.35 5.87 -5.27
C ARG A 62 19.28 6.83 -5.78
N MET A 63 18.93 7.81 -4.97
CA MET A 63 17.94 8.83 -5.30
C MET A 63 18.38 9.76 -6.43
N GLU A 64 19.68 9.94 -6.63
CA GLU A 64 20.24 10.66 -7.79
C GLU A 64 19.81 10.07 -9.13
N LYS A 65 19.50 8.76 -9.18
CA LYS A 65 19.00 8.08 -10.40
C LYS A 65 17.55 8.42 -10.71
N GLY A 66 16.82 9.00 -9.75
CA GLY A 66 15.40 9.26 -9.85
C GLY A 66 14.52 8.05 -9.52
N MET A 67 13.29 8.34 -9.10
CA MET A 67 12.34 7.33 -8.61
C MET A 67 11.97 6.27 -9.66
N GLU A 68 11.79 6.67 -10.92
CA GLU A 68 11.41 5.75 -11.99
C GLU A 68 12.49 4.69 -12.26
N ALA A 69 13.76 5.10 -12.26
CA ALA A 69 14.89 4.18 -12.42
C ALA A 69 14.98 3.18 -11.25
N LEU A 70 14.68 3.64 -10.03
CA LEU A 70 14.62 2.77 -8.84
C LEU A 70 13.48 1.76 -8.95
N VAL A 71 12.28 2.21 -9.32
CA VAL A 71 11.14 1.32 -9.56
C VAL A 71 11.45 0.28 -10.64
N ALA A 72 12.08 0.70 -11.74
CA ALA A 72 12.51 -0.21 -12.80
C ALA A 72 13.53 -1.25 -12.31
N SER A 73 14.50 -0.83 -11.49
CA SER A 73 15.49 -1.74 -10.89
C SER A 73 14.83 -2.80 -10.01
N VAL A 74 13.81 -2.44 -9.24
CA VAL A 74 13.06 -3.39 -8.41
C VAL A 74 12.19 -4.34 -9.25
N ARG A 75 11.58 -3.84 -10.33
CA ARG A 75 10.80 -4.67 -11.25
C ARG A 75 11.65 -5.73 -11.95
N ASN A 76 12.88 -5.37 -12.32
CA ASN A 76 13.81 -6.26 -13.03
C ASN A 76 14.64 -7.14 -12.08
N GLY A 77 14.65 -6.83 -10.78
CA GLY A 77 15.61 -7.40 -9.83
C GLY A 77 17.00 -6.79 -10.01
N LEU A 78 17.80 -6.76 -8.93
CA LEU A 78 19.16 -6.23 -8.97
C LEU A 78 20.03 -6.90 -7.91
N ASN A 79 21.16 -7.48 -8.32
CA ASN A 79 22.05 -8.25 -7.45
C ASN A 79 21.28 -9.37 -6.73
N ALA A 80 21.33 -9.41 -5.39
CA ALA A 80 20.60 -10.36 -4.56
C ALA A 80 19.10 -10.00 -4.39
N MET A 81 18.65 -8.84 -4.87
CA MET A 81 17.24 -8.45 -4.79
C MET A 81 16.44 -9.15 -5.90
N PRO A 82 15.44 -9.98 -5.56
CA PRO A 82 14.61 -10.65 -6.55
C PRO A 82 13.75 -9.67 -7.33
N LEU A 83 13.26 -10.10 -8.48
CA LEU A 83 12.25 -9.37 -9.25
C LEU A 83 10.97 -9.19 -8.42
N ALA A 84 10.55 -7.94 -8.21
CA ALA A 84 9.32 -7.63 -7.49
C ALA A 84 8.39 -6.76 -8.35
N ALA A 85 7.44 -7.42 -9.02
CA ALA A 85 6.48 -6.78 -9.91
C ALA A 85 5.57 -5.75 -9.20
N CYS A 86 5.46 -5.80 -7.88
CA CYS A 86 4.65 -4.90 -7.05
C CYS A 86 5.38 -3.62 -6.60
N ALA A 87 6.59 -3.35 -7.10
CA ALA A 87 7.32 -2.11 -6.81
C ALA A 87 6.52 -0.88 -7.28
N THR A 88 5.79 -0.27 -6.37
CA THR A 88 5.12 1.00 -6.58
C THR A 88 5.98 2.13 -6.01
N VAL A 89 5.79 3.34 -6.55
CA VAL A 89 6.41 4.55 -6.02
C VAL A 89 6.11 4.73 -4.53
N ALA A 90 4.92 4.34 -4.06
CA ALA A 90 4.54 4.43 -2.65
C ALA A 90 5.37 3.52 -1.74
N ALA A 91 5.66 2.29 -2.18
CA ALA A 91 6.54 1.39 -1.45
C ALA A 91 7.97 1.94 -1.41
N MET A 92 8.48 2.46 -2.53
CA MET A 92 9.83 3.05 -2.58
C MET A 92 9.96 4.31 -1.74
N LYS A 93 8.94 5.17 -1.71
CA LYS A 93 8.91 6.34 -0.81
C LYS A 93 8.93 5.96 0.66
N THR A 94 8.46 4.77 1.02
CA THR A 94 8.50 4.30 2.41
C THR A 94 9.92 3.90 2.82
N MET A 95 10.74 3.41 1.89
CA MET A 95 12.15 3.08 2.15
C MET A 95 13.00 4.29 2.53
N LEU A 96 12.55 5.48 2.16
CA LEU A 96 13.26 6.76 2.34
C LEU A 96 12.82 7.52 3.59
N ARG A 97 11.81 7.02 4.32
CA ARG A 97 11.31 7.62 5.55
C ARG A 97 12.15 7.23 6.74
#